data_AF-A0A7C3YBN8-F1
#
_entry.id   AF-A0A7C3YBN8-F1
#
_cell.length_a   1.000
_cell.length_b   1.000
_cell.length_c   1.000
_cell.angle_alpha   90.00
_cell.angle_beta   90.00
_cell.angle_gamma   90.00
#
_symmetry.space_group_name_H-M   'P 1'
#
loop_
_entity.id
_entity.type
_entity.pdbx_description
1 polymer ?
#
loop_
_entity_poly.entity_id
_entity_poly.type
_entity_poly.pdbx_seq_one_letter_code
_entity_poly.pdbx_strand_id
1 'polypeptide(L)'
;RWMLWVLVMSFPLPLLALNMGWMAAEVGRQPWVVQGLLRTSEAVSPTVSTAEVATTLALFALIYAVLFVAWARIFFGLVARGPEEPVEMLAAERGPAAAEGSAGR
;
A
#
# COMPACT_ATOMS: atom_id res chain seq x y z
N ARG A 1 19.74 -13.04 18.30
CA ARG A 1 18.92 -11.83 18.58
C ARG A 1 19.24 -10.67 17.62
N TRP A 2 20.50 -10.32 17.36
CA TRP A 2 20.87 -9.27 16.39
C TRP A 2 20.27 -9.50 14.98
N MET A 3 20.29 -10.74 14.50
CA MET A 3 19.71 -11.12 13.20
C MET A 3 18.20 -10.86 13.11
N LEU A 4 17.46 -11.01 14.21
CA LEU A 4 16.02 -10.71 14.23
C LEU A 4 15.76 -9.21 14.07
N TRP A 5 16.58 -8.36 14.68
CA TRP A 5 16.48 -6.91 14.50
C TRP A 5 16.78 -6.47 13.07
N VAL A 6 17.76 -7.09 12.41
CA VAL A 6 18.05 -6.84 10.98
C VAL A 6 16.84 -7.21 10.13
N LEU A 7 16.23 -8.36 10.38
CA LEU A 7 15.04 -8.78 9.63
C LEU A 7 13.85 -7.84 9.85
N VAL A 8 13.59 -7.42 11.09
CA VAL A 8 12.51 -6.45 11.39
C VAL A 8 12.77 -5.12 10.68
N MET A 9 14.00 -4.63 10.70
CA MET A 9 14.35 -3.35 10.07
C MET A 9 14.45 -3.42 8.54
N SER A 10 14.44 -4.63 7.95
CA SER A 10 14.50 -4.81 6.50
C SER A 10 13.17 -4.57 5.78
N PHE A 11 12.06 -4.39 6.50
CA PHE A 11 10.73 -4.20 5.88
C PHE A 11 10.63 -3.08 4.82
N PRO A 12 11.37 -1.94 4.89
CA PRO A 12 11.25 -0.91 3.86
C PRO A 12 12.13 -1.20 2.64
N LEU A 13 13.09 -2.12 2.72
CA LEU A 13 14.04 -2.41 1.64
C LEU A 13 13.35 -2.94 0.37
N PRO A 14 12.39 -3.89 0.44
CA PRO A 14 11.67 -4.34 -0.74
C PRO A 14 10.88 -3.21 -1.42
N LEU A 15 10.25 -2.32 -0.65
CA LEU A 15 9.52 -1.18 -1.21
C LEU A 15 10.47 -0.23 -1.93
N LEU A 16 11.63 0.06 -1.33
CA LEU A 16 12.61 0.94 -1.95
C LEU A 16 13.18 0.33 -3.23
N ALA A 17 13.57 -0.94 -3.18
CA ALA A 17 14.09 -1.66 -4.34
C ALA A 17 13.08 -1.69 -5.51
N LEU A 18 11.79 -1.91 -5.21
CA LEU A 18 10.72 -1.87 -6.21
C LEU A 18 10.63 -0.49 -6.88
N ASN A 19 10.55 0.59 -6.09
CA ASN A 19 10.44 1.95 -6.63
C ASN A 19 11.68 2.37 -7.42
N MET A 20 12.88 1.98 -6.96
CA MET A 20 14.12 2.25 -7.68
C MET A 20 14.20 1.45 -8.98
N GLY A 21 13.74 0.20 -9.00
CA GLY A 21 13.69 -0.64 -10.20
C GLY A 21 12.81 -0.03 -11.29
N TRP A 22 11.61 0.44 -10.93
CA TRP A 22 10.77 1.21 -11.85
C TRP A 22 11.48 2.51 -12.26
N MET A 23 11.91 3.35 -11.33
CA MET A 23 12.60 4.60 -11.67
C MET A 23 13.75 4.40 -12.68
N ALA A 24 14.56 3.35 -12.52
CA ALA A 24 15.61 3.00 -13.48
C ALA A 24 15.07 2.65 -14.87
N ALA A 25 13.96 1.90 -14.96
CA ALA A 25 13.31 1.55 -16.22
C ALA A 25 12.67 2.77 -16.90
N GLU A 26 11.93 3.61 -16.16
CA GLU A 26 11.26 4.79 -16.72
C GLU A 26 12.23 5.91 -17.09
N VAL A 27 13.19 6.23 -16.22
CA VAL A 27 14.16 7.29 -16.47
C VAL A 27 15.19 6.84 -17.50
N GLY A 28 15.60 5.57 -17.49
CA GLY A 28 16.53 5.02 -18.49
C GLY A 28 15.98 5.06 -19.92
N ARG A 29 14.66 5.19 -20.08
CA ARG A 29 13.98 5.29 -21.38
C ARG A 29 13.86 6.74 -21.89
N GLN A 30 14.10 7.75 -21.04
CA GLN A 30 14.14 9.15 -21.46
C GLN A 30 15.30 9.35 -22.46
N PRO A 31 15.13 10.18 -23.52
CA PRO A 31 14.08 11.16 -23.77
C PRO A 31 12.88 10.64 -24.60
N TRP A 32 12.70 9.32 -24.68
CA TRP A 32 11.70 8.70 -25.56
C TRP A 32 10.48 8.23 -24.77
N VAL A 33 9.29 8.31 -25.39
CA VAL A 33 8.04 7.62 -24.98
C VAL A 33 7.87 6.32 -25.77
N VAL A 34 8.26 6.33 -27.04
CA VAL A 34 8.44 5.12 -27.85
C VAL A 34 9.79 5.26 -28.54
N GLN A 35 10.68 4.29 -28.33
CA GLN A 35 12.06 4.37 -28.79
C GLN A 35 12.14 4.59 -30.30
N GLY A 36 12.80 5.67 -30.72
CA GLY A 36 12.97 6.03 -32.12
C GLY A 36 11.71 6.56 -32.83
N LEU A 37 10.57 6.68 -32.14
CA LEU A 37 9.30 7.09 -32.75
C LEU A 37 8.71 8.35 -32.11
N LEU A 38 8.59 8.40 -30.78
CA LEU A 38 7.92 9.51 -30.07
C LEU A 38 8.78 10.00 -28.92
N ARG A 39 9.11 11.30 -28.92
CA ARG A 39 9.86 11.94 -27.82
C ARG A 39 8.92 12.39 -26.70
N THR A 40 9.43 12.42 -25.47
CA THR A 40 8.68 12.88 -24.30
C THR A 40 8.23 14.34 -24.43
N SER A 41 9.04 15.20 -25.08
CA SER A 41 8.69 16.60 -25.33
C SER A 41 7.52 16.79 -26.30
N GLU A 42 7.31 15.83 -27.21
CA GLU A 42 6.26 15.88 -28.23
C GLU A 42 4.97 15.19 -27.76
N ALA A 43 5.04 14.41 -26.69
CA ALA A 43 3.92 13.67 -26.13
C ALA A 43 3.01 14.51 -25.19
N VAL A 44 3.27 15.80 -25.04
CA VAL A 44 2.48 16.70 -24.18
C VAL A 44 1.18 17.09 -24.89
N SER A 45 0.05 17.02 -24.18
CA SER A 45 -1.25 17.39 -24.75
C SER A 45 -1.31 18.89 -25.08
N PRO A 46 -1.66 19.29 -26.32
CA PRO A 46 -1.73 20.69 -26.71
C PRO A 46 -3.00 21.40 -26.23
N THR A 47 -4.03 20.66 -25.81
CA THR A 47 -5.34 21.22 -25.45
C THR A 47 -5.52 21.48 -23.96
N VAL A 48 -4.61 20.96 -23.12
CA VAL A 48 -4.72 21.04 -21.66
C VAL A 48 -3.75 22.10 -21.15
N SER A 49 -4.28 23.06 -20.39
CA SER A 49 -3.48 24.10 -19.78
C SER A 49 -2.64 23.58 -18.61
N THR A 50 -1.52 24.24 -18.33
CA THR A 50 -0.67 23.94 -17.17
C THR A 50 -1.43 24.03 -15.85
N ALA A 51 -2.42 24.94 -15.76
CA ALA A 51 -3.26 25.11 -14.58
C ALA A 51 -4.17 23.90 -14.33
N GLU A 52 -4.74 23.30 -15.38
CA GLU A 52 -5.58 22.10 -15.26
C GLU A 52 -4.74 20.89 -14.81
N VAL A 53 -3.54 20.72 -15.37
CA VAL A 53 -2.62 19.65 -14.95
C VAL A 53 -2.21 19.84 -13.49
N ALA A 54 -1.83 21.06 -13.09
CA ALA A 54 -1.44 21.33 -11.71
C ALA A 54 -2.59 21.10 -10.72
N THR A 55 -3.81 21.54 -11.09
CA THR A 55 -5.00 21.37 -10.25
C THR A 55 -5.35 19.90 -10.08
N THR A 56 -5.39 19.12 -11.17
CA THR A 56 -5.69 17.69 -11.09
C THR A 56 -4.61 16.90 -10.36
N LEU A 57 -3.33 17.23 -10.57
CA LEU A 57 -2.22 16.64 -9.82
C LEU A 57 -2.33 16.92 -8.32
N ALA A 58 -2.67 18.16 -7.93
CA ALA A 58 -2.87 18.52 -6.53
C ALA A 58 -4.07 17.76 -5.92
N LEU A 59 -5.16 17.61 -6.67
CA LEU A 59 -6.33 16.84 -6.23
C LEU A 59 -5.98 15.36 -6.03
N PHE A 60 -5.26 14.73 -6.97
CA PHE A 60 -4.82 13.34 -6.82
C PHE A 60 -3.86 13.17 -5.64
N ALA A 61 -2.89 14.08 -5.48
CA ALA A 61 -1.97 14.07 -4.35
C ALA A 61 -2.72 14.18 -3.01
N LEU A 62 -3.72 15.07 -2.92
CA LEU A 62 -4.56 15.24 -1.74
C LEU A 62 -5.34 13.97 -1.41
N ILE A 63 -6.00 13.36 -2.41
CA ILE A 63 -6.78 12.13 -2.23
C ILE A 63 -5.88 11.00 -1.74
N TYR A 64 -4.71 10.82 -2.36
CA TYR A 64 -3.75 9.79 -1.95
C TYR A 64 -3.17 10.06 -0.55
N ALA A 65 -2.94 11.31 -0.17
CA ALA A 65 -2.52 11.66 1.19
C ALA A 65 -3.61 11.29 2.23
N VAL A 66 -4.89 11.58 1.94
CA VAL A 66 -6.00 11.21 2.83
C VAL A 66 -6.11 9.69 2.97
N LEU A 67 -6.03 8.95 1.85
CA LEU A 67 -6.04 7.50 1.86
C LEU A 67 -4.85 6.92 2.64
N PHE A 68 -3.66 7.49 2.47
CA PHE A 68 -2.48 7.08 3.21
C PHE A 68 -2.65 7.29 4.72
N VAL A 69 -3.20 8.43 5.15
CA VAL A 69 -3.48 8.70 6.57
C VAL A 69 -4.53 7.74 7.13
N ALA A 70 -5.60 7.46 6.38
CA ALA A 70 -6.61 6.50 6.79
C ALA A 70 -6.02 5.08 6.93
N TRP A 71 -5.28 4.63 5.93
CA TRP A 71 -4.56 3.36 5.95
C TRP A 71 -3.58 3.27 7.12
N ALA A 72 -2.75 4.30 7.34
CA ALA A 72 -1.77 4.33 8.41
C ALA A 72 -2.45 4.23 9.78
N ARG A 73 -3.54 4.96 10.02
CA ARG A 73 -4.30 4.85 11.28
C ARG A 73 -4.82 3.45 11.52
N ILE A 74 -5.41 2.82 10.50
CA ILE A 74 -5.94 1.45 10.61
C ILE A 74 -4.81 0.46 10.83
N PHE A 75 -3.75 0.54 10.01
CA PHE A 75 -2.61 -0.37 10.03
C PHE A 75 -1.87 -0.32 11.37
N PHE A 76 -1.49 0.87 11.84
CA PHE A 76 -0.81 1.01 13.12
C PHE A 76 -1.73 0.64 14.30
N GLY A 77 -3.03 0.93 14.18
CA GLY A 77 -4.02 0.47 15.15
C GLY A 77 -4.10 -1.07 15.24
N LEU A 78 -4.08 -1.76 14.09
CA LEU A 78 -4.10 -3.21 14.02
C LEU A 78 -2.79 -3.83 14.56
N VAL A 79 -1.65 -3.29 14.16
CA VAL A 79 -0.33 -3.74 14.63
C VAL A 79 -0.20 -3.57 16.14
N ALA A 80 -0.72 -2.47 16.71
CA ALA A 80 -0.65 -2.20 18.15
C ALA A 80 -1.57 -3.10 18.99
N ARG A 81 -2.73 -3.53 18.44
CA ARG A 81 -3.63 -4.48 19.13
C ARG A 81 -3.02 -5.87 19.28
N GLY A 82 -2.11 -6.25 18.39
CA GLY A 82 -1.56 -7.60 18.34
C GLY A 82 -2.59 -8.62 17.84
N PRO A 83 -2.20 -9.89 17.68
CA PRO A 83 -3.13 -10.95 17.29
C PRO A 83 -4.15 -11.20 18.41
N GLU A 84 -5.44 -11.28 18.06
CA GLU A 84 -6.44 -11.83 18.98
C GLU A 84 -6.14 -13.32 19.19
N GLU A 85 -6.24 -13.80 20.43
CA GLU A 85 -5.97 -15.20 20.76
C GLU A 85 -6.89 -16.10 19.90
N PRO A 86 -6.36 -17.11 19.17
CA PRO A 86 -7.16 -18.00 18.33
C PRO A 86 -8.34 -18.65 19.08
N VAL A 87 -8.20 -18.80 20.41
CA VAL A 87 -9.20 -19.37 21.31
C VAL A 87 -10.46 -18.52 21.39
N GLU A 88 -10.35 -17.19 21.39
CA GLU A 88 -11.51 -16.29 21.47
C GLU A 88 -12.28 -16.25 20.15
N MET A 89 -11.57 -16.33 19.02
CA MET A 89 -12.17 -16.41 17.69
C MET A 89 -12.92 -17.74 17.47
N LEU A 90 -12.32 -18.86 17.89
CA LEU A 90 -12.95 -20.18 17.87
C LEU A 90 -14.13 -20.29 18.85
N ALA A 91 -14.09 -19.58 19.99
CA ALA A 91 -15.19 -19.52 20.95
C ALA A 91 -16.35 -18.66 20.46
N ALA A 92 -16.05 -17.53 19.81
CA ALA A 92 -17.05 -16.65 19.20
C ALA A 92 -17.78 -17.33 18.03
N GLU A 93 -17.07 -18.11 17.20
CA GLU A 93 -17.68 -18.89 16.12
C GLU A 93 -18.51 -20.09 16.62
N ARG A 94 -18.19 -20.65 17.79
CA ARG A 94 -18.92 -21.83 18.32
C ARG A 94 -20.32 -21.52 18.84
N GLY A 95 -20.62 -20.28 19.19
CA GLY A 95 -21.94 -19.86 19.70
C GLY A 95 -22.44 -20.63 20.94
N PRO A 96 -23.47 -20.13 21.65
CA PRO A 96 -23.99 -20.80 22.85
C PRO A 96 -24.60 -22.19 22.60
N ALA A 97 -24.85 -22.57 21.34
CA ALA A 97 -25.47 -23.84 20.96
C ALA A 97 -24.61 -25.09 21.27
N ALA A 98 -23.28 -24.95 21.37
CA ALA A 98 -22.40 -26.08 21.69
C ALA A 98 -22.47 -26.52 23.16
N ALA A 99 -22.96 -25.66 24.06
CA ALA A 99 -23.00 -25.94 25.51
C ALA A 99 -24.26 -26.69 25.96
N GLU A 100 -25.38 -26.58 25.24
CA GLU A 100 -26.65 -27.22 25.63
C GLU A 100 -26.71 -28.73 25.29
N GLY A 101 -25.85 -29.22 24.39
CA GLY A 101 -25.85 -30.63 23.96
C GLY A 101 -25.15 -31.61 24.89
N SER A 102 -24.40 -31.14 25.90
CA SER A 102 -23.59 -32.01 26.78
C SER A 102 -24.16 -32.23 28.18
N ALA A 103 -25.30 -31.62 28.54
CA ALA A 103 -25.93 -31.77 29.86
C ALA A 103 -26.98 -32.91 29.91
N GLY A 104 -27.18 -33.64 28.82
CA GLY A 104 -28.21 -34.67 28.67
C GLY A 104 -27.71 -36.11 28.64
N ARG A 105 -26.62 -36.44 29.35
CA ARG A 105 -26.20 -37.81 29.63
C ARG A 105 -26.06 -38.06 31.12
#